data_AF-A0A6N8XQX3-F1
#
_entry.id   AF-A0A6N8XQX3-F1
#
_cell.length_a   1.000
_cell.length_b   1.000
_cell.length_c   1.000
_cell.angle_alpha   90.00
_cell.angle_beta   90.00
_cell.angle_gamma   90.00
#
_symmetry.space_group_name_H-M   'P 1'
#
loop_
_entity.id
_entity.type
_entity.pdbx_description
1 polymer ?
#
loop_
_entity_poly.entity_id
_entity_poly.type
_entity_poly.pdbx_seq_one_letter_code
_entity_poly.pdbx_strand_id
1 'polypeptide(L)'
;MVASIGKIASPSQGVGYFERDGYYAREDAAHREASAWAGKGAAALGLSGPVDPERFRAVLEGEVPRIGSGAGQGGRRLGRKEIDGSITHRPGRDVTLSAPKSVSLMAMVGGDERIVEAHDKAVTATLGWIEKNAIETRMRDPATGAMVRAGNQKMVAATFRHDTSRNLDPQLHTHAVVANMVQGEDSKWRTMVDDGLFNGKMAIGAIYRAELAQGLKGLGYGIGKTHADGRFEIEGVSREVIDAFSTRRAEIEAAMTERGMGESKDNPHLAARAALMTRAAKRDIDRDELGRAWQRQAKALGFSAAKVLSQARKAERNLLGPDLFAGPGYAAGDAAAWAVAHLAERQAVFGHADLLAATLAREPGAVTVDAAERAIAALERDGALHAARGLDHGRHWSTDAALARESETIALMRAGQGAEKTVMRRWVAETKLHRGRLNEGQKEAVKTVLAGKDRVVAVQGYAG
;
A
#
# COMPACT_ATOMS: atom_id res chain seq x y z
N MET A 1 -4.67 -10.57 0.38
CA MET A 1 -3.89 -9.31 0.35
C MET A 1 -4.56 -8.41 -0.66
N VAL A 2 -4.82 -7.14 -0.33
CA VAL A 2 -5.66 -6.26 -1.16
C VAL A 2 -4.82 -5.34 -2.07
N ALA A 3 -3.63 -4.94 -1.62
CA ALA A 3 -2.65 -4.23 -2.44
C ALA A 3 -1.30 -4.98 -2.40
N SER A 4 -0.71 -5.23 -3.56
CA SER A 4 0.64 -5.78 -3.70
C SER A 4 1.50 -4.91 -4.61
N ILE A 5 2.81 -4.85 -4.31
CA ILE A 5 3.76 -4.03 -5.06
C ILE A 5 4.84 -4.94 -5.61
N GLY A 6 4.86 -5.09 -6.93
CA GLY A 6 5.79 -5.94 -7.67
C GLY A 6 6.86 -5.15 -8.40
N LYS A 7 8.03 -5.75 -8.59
CA LYS A 7 9.03 -5.26 -9.55
C LYS A 7 8.62 -5.65 -10.96
N ILE A 8 8.69 -4.71 -11.89
CA ILE A 8 8.62 -5.01 -13.33
C ILE A 8 10.05 -5.30 -13.78
N ALA A 9 10.31 -6.57 -14.12
CA ALA A 9 11.64 -7.05 -14.49
C ALA A 9 12.07 -6.58 -15.88
N SER A 10 11.12 -6.43 -16.81
CA SER A 10 11.36 -5.96 -18.17
C SER A 10 10.15 -5.22 -18.76
N PRO A 11 10.34 -4.36 -19.77
CA PRO A 11 9.23 -3.73 -20.49
C PRO A 11 8.23 -4.75 -21.03
N SER A 12 8.71 -5.89 -21.54
CA SER A 12 7.86 -6.98 -22.03
C SER A 12 7.00 -7.62 -20.94
N GLN A 13 7.47 -7.69 -19.68
CA GLN A 13 6.62 -8.11 -18.57
C GLN A 13 5.47 -7.12 -18.34
N GLY A 14 5.76 -5.82 -18.39
CA GLY A 14 4.75 -4.77 -18.24
C GLY A 14 3.71 -4.82 -19.36
N VAL A 15 4.15 -4.87 -20.62
CA VAL A 15 3.27 -5.04 -21.80
C VAL A 15 2.43 -6.32 -21.70
N GLY A 16 2.96 -7.38 -21.08
CA GLY A 16 2.20 -8.60 -20.81
C GLY A 16 0.91 -8.38 -20.00
N TYR A 17 0.82 -7.34 -19.17
CA TYR A 17 -0.43 -6.99 -18.48
C TYR A 17 -1.52 -6.45 -19.42
N PHE A 18 -1.11 -5.83 -20.53
CA PHE A 18 -2.01 -5.44 -21.63
C PHE A 18 -2.38 -6.66 -22.49
N GLU A 19 -1.43 -7.56 -22.76
CA GLU A 19 -1.61 -8.61 -23.78
C GLU A 19 -2.24 -9.92 -23.28
N ARG A 20 -2.19 -10.23 -21.98
CA ARG A 20 -2.40 -11.63 -21.50
C ARG A 20 -3.47 -11.85 -20.45
N ASP A 21 -4.22 -10.84 -20.06
CA ASP A 21 -5.19 -10.96 -18.98
C ASP A 21 -6.33 -9.96 -19.23
N GLY A 22 -7.58 -10.43 -19.14
CA GLY A 22 -8.74 -9.53 -19.02
C GLY A 22 -9.87 -9.79 -20.02
N TYR A 23 -11.06 -9.39 -19.54
CA TYR A 23 -12.37 -9.08 -20.15
C TYR A 23 -12.73 -9.62 -21.56
N TYR A 24 -11.78 -9.41 -22.46
CA TYR A 24 -12.01 -8.96 -23.82
C TYR A 24 -10.83 -9.42 -24.69
N ALA A 25 -11.09 -9.74 -25.97
CA ALA A 25 -10.02 -10.11 -26.90
C ALA A 25 -9.10 -8.91 -27.19
N ARG A 26 -7.85 -9.14 -27.62
CA ARG A 26 -6.86 -8.08 -27.95
C ARG A 26 -7.40 -7.02 -28.94
N GLU A 27 -8.34 -7.41 -29.78
CA GLU A 27 -8.98 -6.57 -30.80
C GLU A 27 -10.35 -6.00 -30.37
N ASP A 28 -10.83 -6.38 -29.20
CA ASP A 28 -12.12 -5.94 -28.66
C ASP A 28 -12.00 -4.51 -28.13
N ALA A 29 -12.97 -3.66 -28.51
CA ALA A 29 -13.04 -2.27 -28.10
C ALA A 29 -13.07 -2.16 -26.57
N ALA A 30 -13.74 -3.08 -25.91
CA ALA A 30 -13.91 -3.05 -24.47
C ALA A 30 -12.64 -3.52 -23.70
N HIS A 31 -11.70 -4.22 -24.36
CA HIS A 31 -10.35 -4.46 -23.82
C HIS A 31 -9.56 -3.17 -23.68
N ARG A 32 -9.66 -2.32 -24.71
CA ARG A 32 -9.00 -1.01 -24.71
C ARG A 32 -9.61 -0.11 -23.64
N GLU A 33 -10.92 -0.16 -23.45
CA GLU A 33 -11.63 0.55 -22.38
C GLU A 33 -11.30 0.04 -20.96
N ALA A 34 -10.86 -1.21 -20.82
CA ALA A 34 -10.34 -1.76 -19.56
C ALA A 34 -8.89 -1.33 -19.24
N SER A 35 -8.29 -0.49 -20.09
CA SER A 35 -6.98 0.13 -19.87
C SER A 35 -7.09 1.65 -19.84
N ALA A 36 -6.29 2.31 -18.99
CA ALA A 36 -6.26 3.78 -18.97
C ALA A 36 -4.91 4.34 -18.52
N TRP A 37 -4.54 5.49 -19.06
CA TRP A 37 -3.45 6.30 -18.50
C TRP A 37 -3.90 7.04 -17.23
N ALA A 38 -3.00 7.13 -16.25
CA ALA A 38 -3.24 7.79 -14.97
C ALA A 38 -2.04 8.62 -14.51
N GLY A 39 -2.32 9.66 -13.73
CA GLY A 39 -1.34 10.58 -13.16
C GLY A 39 -1.11 11.84 -14.01
N LYS A 40 -0.73 12.93 -13.34
CA LYS A 40 -0.44 14.23 -13.95
C LYS A 40 0.76 14.18 -14.88
N GLY A 41 1.68 13.23 -14.68
CA GLY A 41 2.81 13.01 -15.56
C GLY A 41 2.37 12.42 -16.88
N ALA A 42 1.43 11.47 -16.87
CA ALA A 42 0.83 10.94 -18.11
C ALA A 42 0.13 12.06 -18.91
N ALA A 43 -0.66 12.91 -18.22
CA ALA A 43 -1.27 14.07 -18.85
C ALA A 43 -0.24 15.06 -19.42
N ALA A 44 0.87 15.30 -18.71
CA ALA A 44 1.98 16.13 -19.21
C ALA A 44 2.67 15.53 -20.45
N LEU A 45 2.56 14.20 -20.63
CA LEU A 45 3.01 13.50 -21.83
C LEU A 45 1.96 13.45 -22.95
N GLY A 46 0.79 14.08 -22.78
CA GLY A 46 -0.33 13.94 -23.70
C GLY A 46 -0.88 12.51 -23.77
N LEU A 47 -0.64 11.71 -22.73
CA LEU A 47 -1.14 10.34 -22.60
C LEU A 47 -2.45 10.39 -21.82
N SER A 48 -3.55 10.01 -22.49
CA SER A 48 -4.89 9.99 -21.92
C SER A 48 -5.73 8.92 -22.60
N GLY A 49 -6.82 8.49 -21.94
CA GLY A 49 -7.69 7.44 -22.45
C GLY A 49 -7.01 6.06 -22.48
N PRO A 50 -7.47 5.16 -23.38
CA PRO A 50 -6.92 3.81 -23.54
C PRO A 50 -5.42 3.77 -23.77
N VAL A 51 -4.78 2.73 -23.25
CA VAL A 51 -3.33 2.56 -23.33
C VAL A 51 -2.94 2.01 -24.70
N ASP A 52 -2.11 2.76 -25.41
CA ASP A 52 -1.44 2.28 -26.62
C ASP A 52 -0.21 1.42 -26.25
N PRO A 53 -0.08 0.16 -26.72
CA PRO A 53 1.01 -0.74 -26.33
C PRO A 53 2.40 -0.25 -26.69
N GLU A 54 2.55 0.43 -27.83
CA GLU A 54 3.85 0.93 -28.29
C GLU A 54 4.30 2.11 -27.43
N ARG A 55 3.40 3.07 -27.19
CA ARG A 55 3.65 4.18 -26.25
C ARG A 55 3.92 3.68 -24.84
N PHE A 56 3.19 2.67 -24.40
CA PHE A 56 3.41 2.06 -23.08
C PHE A 56 4.78 1.40 -22.97
N ARG A 57 5.20 0.66 -24.00
CA ARG A 57 6.57 0.11 -24.08
C ARG A 57 7.62 1.20 -24.00
N ALA A 58 7.48 2.28 -24.77
CA ALA A 58 8.43 3.40 -24.77
C ALA A 58 8.56 4.04 -23.37
N VAL A 59 7.43 4.26 -22.68
CA VAL A 59 7.42 4.75 -21.29
C VAL A 59 8.17 3.80 -20.35
N LEU A 60 7.95 2.48 -20.46
CA LEU A 60 8.64 1.46 -19.66
C LEU A 60 10.13 1.30 -20.02
N GLU A 61 10.54 1.73 -21.20
CA GLU A 61 11.95 1.79 -21.61
C GLU A 61 12.65 3.08 -21.14
N GLY A 62 11.89 4.00 -20.56
CA GLY A 62 12.36 5.27 -20.03
C GLY A 62 12.45 6.36 -21.10
N GLU A 63 11.79 6.20 -22.25
CA GLU A 63 11.81 7.17 -23.34
C GLU A 63 10.86 8.33 -23.04
N VAL A 64 11.41 9.54 -22.93
CA VAL A 64 10.61 10.75 -22.74
C VAL A 64 10.22 11.29 -24.12
N PRO A 65 8.93 11.26 -24.51
CA PRO A 65 8.47 11.79 -25.79
C PRO A 65 8.84 13.27 -25.96
N ARG A 66 9.10 13.69 -27.20
CA ARG A 66 9.28 15.10 -27.53
C ARG A 66 7.92 15.75 -27.76
N ILE A 67 7.52 16.63 -26.85
CA ILE A 67 6.22 17.32 -26.91
C ILE A 67 6.49 18.81 -27.02
N GLY A 68 6.08 19.41 -28.15
CA GLY A 68 6.27 20.83 -28.47
C GLY A 68 7.70 21.22 -28.87
N SER A 69 7.84 22.47 -29.35
CA SER A 69 9.10 23.11 -29.79
C SER A 69 9.92 23.73 -28.65
N GLY A 70 9.51 23.54 -27.39
CA GLY A 70 10.23 24.02 -26.22
C GLY A 70 11.55 23.29 -26.01
N ALA A 71 12.65 24.04 -25.92
CA ALA A 71 13.99 23.49 -25.78
C ALA A 71 14.18 22.74 -24.45
N GLY A 72 14.51 21.44 -24.56
CA GLY A 72 15.39 20.77 -23.61
C GLY A 72 14.76 19.71 -22.70
N GLN A 73 14.29 18.58 -23.25
CA GLN A 73 14.47 17.23 -22.67
C GLN A 73 13.71 16.09 -23.38
N GLY A 74 12.84 16.38 -24.36
CA GLY A 74 12.21 15.34 -25.18
C GLY A 74 13.19 14.61 -26.10
N GLY A 75 13.00 13.31 -26.30
CA GLY A 75 13.89 12.44 -27.10
C GLY A 75 15.09 11.88 -26.32
N ARG A 76 15.02 11.84 -24.99
CA ARG A 76 16.05 11.27 -24.12
C ARG A 76 15.53 10.03 -23.39
N ARG A 77 16.41 9.04 -23.21
CA ARG A 77 16.19 7.89 -22.34
C ARG A 77 16.64 8.17 -20.92
N LEU A 78 15.75 7.92 -19.94
CA LEU A 78 16.04 7.98 -18.52
C LEU A 78 16.76 6.71 -18.06
N GLY A 79 17.63 6.83 -17.07
CA GLY A 79 18.34 5.68 -16.48
C GLY A 79 19.74 6.05 -16.02
N ARG A 80 20.43 5.06 -15.47
CA ARG A 80 21.84 5.17 -15.11
C ARG A 80 22.68 5.00 -16.37
N LYS A 81 23.60 5.94 -16.62
CA LYS A 81 24.64 5.75 -17.63
C LYS A 81 25.71 4.81 -17.07
N GLU A 82 25.98 3.72 -17.78
CA GLU A 82 27.04 2.79 -17.47
C GLU A 82 28.37 3.24 -18.08
N ILE A 83 29.47 2.57 -17.72
CA ILE A 83 30.83 2.94 -18.17
C ILE A 83 30.98 2.79 -19.69
N ASP A 84 30.28 1.83 -20.29
CA ASP A 84 30.27 1.57 -21.73
C ASP A 84 29.37 2.57 -22.52
N GLY A 85 28.76 3.54 -21.84
CA GLY A 85 27.86 4.52 -22.43
C GLY A 85 26.41 4.05 -22.60
N SER A 86 26.10 2.78 -22.28
CA SER A 86 24.73 2.26 -22.27
C SER A 86 23.90 2.88 -21.14
N ILE A 87 22.57 2.85 -21.29
CA ILE A 87 21.63 3.37 -20.28
C ILE A 87 20.83 2.21 -19.69
N THR A 88 21.06 1.94 -18.41
CA THR A 88 20.26 0.99 -17.63
C THR A 88 19.05 1.70 -17.05
N HIS A 89 17.86 1.37 -17.57
CA HIS A 89 16.58 1.83 -17.05
C HIS A 89 15.84 0.69 -16.32
N ARG A 90 15.25 1.00 -15.16
CA ARG A 90 14.29 0.09 -14.51
C ARG A 90 12.88 0.49 -14.94
N PRO A 91 12.03 -0.42 -15.46
CA PRO A 91 10.74 -0.02 -16.03
C PRO A 91 9.77 0.66 -15.07
N GLY A 92 9.71 0.18 -13.83
CA GLY A 92 8.74 0.69 -12.85
C GLY A 92 8.30 -0.36 -11.84
N ARG A 93 7.17 -0.07 -11.21
CA ARG A 93 6.52 -0.91 -10.19
C ARG A 93 5.09 -1.20 -10.60
N ASP A 94 4.64 -2.40 -10.31
CA ASP A 94 3.25 -2.81 -10.48
C ASP A 94 2.56 -2.75 -9.12
N VAL A 95 1.58 -1.86 -8.98
CA VAL A 95 0.69 -1.78 -7.82
C VAL A 95 -0.61 -2.50 -8.19
N THR A 96 -0.75 -3.74 -7.76
CA THR A 96 -1.96 -4.52 -8.01
C THR A 96 -2.98 -4.28 -6.91
N LEU A 97 -4.17 -3.80 -7.27
CA LEU A 97 -5.30 -3.55 -6.38
C LEU A 97 -6.37 -4.60 -6.63
N SER A 98 -6.59 -5.51 -5.68
CA SER A 98 -7.52 -6.63 -5.81
C SER A 98 -8.75 -6.45 -4.94
N ALA A 99 -9.94 -6.51 -5.54
CA ALA A 99 -11.19 -6.46 -4.78
C ALA A 99 -11.35 -7.68 -3.85
N PRO A 100 -12.10 -7.56 -2.74
CA PRO A 100 -12.53 -8.71 -1.96
C PRO A 100 -13.26 -9.76 -2.82
N LYS A 101 -13.28 -11.00 -2.34
CA LYS A 101 -13.84 -12.10 -3.14
C LYS A 101 -15.35 -11.93 -3.34
N SER A 102 -16.08 -11.55 -2.31
CA SER A 102 -17.52 -11.27 -2.41
C SER A 102 -17.83 -10.16 -3.42
N VAL A 103 -17.00 -9.12 -3.50
CA VAL A 103 -17.13 -8.03 -4.49
C VAL A 103 -16.93 -8.57 -5.90
N SER A 104 -15.90 -9.40 -6.11
CA SER A 104 -15.66 -10.05 -7.40
C SER A 104 -16.81 -10.98 -7.80
N LEU A 105 -17.39 -11.70 -6.84
CA LEU A 105 -18.56 -12.57 -7.07
C LEU A 105 -19.80 -11.75 -7.45
N MET A 106 -20.07 -10.65 -6.76
CA MET A 106 -21.22 -9.80 -7.09
C MET A 106 -21.07 -9.09 -8.43
N ALA A 107 -19.84 -8.68 -8.79
CA ALA A 107 -19.56 -8.11 -10.11
C ALA A 107 -19.75 -9.15 -11.23
N MET A 108 -19.11 -10.31 -11.12
CA MET A 108 -19.01 -11.27 -12.24
C MET A 108 -20.13 -12.32 -12.27
N VAL A 109 -20.56 -12.81 -11.10
CA VAL A 109 -21.64 -13.81 -10.99
C VAL A 109 -22.99 -13.13 -10.82
N GLY A 110 -23.03 -12.03 -10.06
CA GLY A 110 -24.22 -11.19 -9.91
C GLY A 110 -24.51 -10.30 -11.12
N GLY A 111 -23.50 -10.03 -11.96
CA GLY A 111 -23.65 -9.22 -13.17
C GLY A 111 -23.90 -7.73 -12.89
N ASP A 112 -23.49 -7.21 -11.73
CA ASP A 112 -23.67 -5.80 -11.39
C ASP A 112 -22.45 -4.97 -11.83
N GLU A 113 -22.49 -4.45 -13.05
CA GLU A 113 -21.42 -3.64 -13.65
C GLU A 113 -21.10 -2.36 -12.85
N ARG A 114 -22.05 -1.86 -12.06
CA ARG A 114 -21.84 -0.68 -11.18
C ARG A 114 -20.75 -0.92 -10.15
N ILE A 115 -20.51 -2.19 -9.77
CA ILE A 115 -19.41 -2.56 -8.89
C ILE A 115 -18.05 -2.37 -9.59
N VAL A 116 -17.99 -2.62 -10.89
CA VAL A 116 -16.76 -2.41 -11.70
C VAL A 116 -16.43 -0.93 -11.76
N GLU A 117 -17.43 -0.06 -11.96
CA GLU A 117 -17.23 1.40 -11.89
C GLU A 117 -16.78 1.86 -10.49
N ALA A 118 -17.35 1.30 -9.43
CA ALA A 118 -16.93 1.60 -8.06
C ALA A 118 -15.48 1.16 -7.80
N HIS A 119 -15.06 0.02 -8.35
CA HIS A 119 -13.68 -0.45 -8.33
C HIS A 119 -12.75 0.53 -9.05
N ASP A 120 -13.10 0.94 -10.27
CA ASP A 120 -12.28 1.87 -11.06
C ASP A 120 -12.11 3.21 -10.34
N LYS A 121 -13.20 3.76 -9.78
CA LYS A 121 -13.15 4.98 -8.95
C LYS A 121 -12.23 4.83 -7.74
N ALA A 122 -12.30 3.69 -7.05
CA ALA A 122 -11.41 3.40 -5.92
C ALA A 122 -9.94 3.28 -6.35
N VAL A 123 -9.66 2.69 -7.51
CA VAL A 123 -8.31 2.65 -8.11
C VAL A 123 -7.81 4.06 -8.41
N THR A 124 -8.63 4.90 -9.07
CA THR A 124 -8.26 6.29 -9.39
C THR A 124 -7.96 7.11 -8.13
N ALA A 125 -8.82 7.04 -7.12
CA ALA A 125 -8.61 7.74 -5.84
C ALA A 125 -7.30 7.30 -5.16
N THR A 126 -7.04 5.98 -5.16
CA THR A 126 -5.80 5.41 -4.61
C THR A 126 -4.56 5.90 -5.36
N LEU A 127 -4.61 5.95 -6.70
CA LEU A 127 -3.50 6.46 -7.52
C LEU A 127 -3.27 7.97 -7.32
N GLY A 128 -4.33 8.74 -7.11
CA GLY A 128 -4.22 10.14 -6.73
C GLY A 128 -3.49 10.33 -5.40
N TRP A 129 -3.78 9.49 -4.41
CA TRP A 129 -3.04 9.50 -3.14
C TRP A 129 -1.59 9.07 -3.31
N ILE A 130 -1.32 8.04 -4.13
CA ILE A 130 0.04 7.60 -4.45
C ILE A 130 0.84 8.74 -5.06
N GLU A 131 0.33 9.38 -6.12
CA GLU A 131 1.00 10.50 -6.79
C GLU A 131 1.35 11.64 -5.81
N LYS A 132 0.42 11.96 -4.91
CA LYS A 132 0.61 13.05 -3.94
C LYS A 132 1.61 12.72 -2.83
N ASN A 133 1.65 11.47 -2.34
CA ASN A 133 2.30 11.13 -1.07
C ASN A 133 3.45 10.12 -1.18
N ALA A 134 3.50 9.31 -2.23
CA ALA A 134 4.39 8.16 -2.33
C ALA A 134 5.41 8.25 -3.48
N ILE A 135 5.27 9.24 -4.37
CA ILE A 135 6.15 9.42 -5.53
C ILE A 135 7.17 10.54 -5.24
N GLU A 136 8.45 10.16 -5.28
CA GLU A 136 9.58 11.06 -5.07
C GLU A 136 10.59 10.95 -6.22
N THR A 137 11.51 11.91 -6.31
CA THR A 137 12.72 11.84 -7.14
C THR A 137 13.95 12.30 -6.36
N ARG A 138 15.14 11.91 -6.79
CA ARG A 138 16.39 12.54 -6.33
C ARG A 138 16.71 13.75 -7.20
N MET A 139 17.04 14.88 -6.58
CA MET A 139 17.51 16.08 -7.28
C MET A 139 18.48 16.88 -6.41
N ARG A 140 19.26 17.76 -7.03
CA ARG A 140 20.02 18.77 -6.29
C ARG A 140 19.06 19.84 -5.81
N ASP A 141 19.10 20.13 -4.52
CA ASP A 141 18.45 21.28 -3.93
C ASP A 141 19.08 22.56 -4.53
N PRO A 142 18.31 23.44 -5.16
CA PRO A 142 18.82 24.70 -5.72
C PRO A 142 19.43 25.63 -4.67
N ALA A 143 18.98 25.58 -3.42
CA ALA A 143 19.42 26.47 -2.36
C ALA A 143 20.72 25.98 -1.69
N THR A 144 20.81 24.68 -1.41
CA THR A 144 21.95 24.11 -0.67
C THR A 144 22.96 23.38 -1.55
N GLY A 145 22.59 23.04 -2.79
CA GLY A 145 23.40 22.22 -3.70
C GLY A 145 23.48 20.74 -3.32
N ALA A 146 22.92 20.36 -2.16
CA ALA A 146 22.91 18.99 -1.66
C ALA A 146 21.96 18.11 -2.47
N MET A 147 22.25 16.80 -2.52
CA MET A 147 21.32 15.83 -3.10
C MET A 147 20.18 15.58 -2.10
N VAL A 148 18.95 15.87 -2.52
CA VAL A 148 17.74 15.69 -1.71
C VAL A 148 16.74 14.77 -2.42
N ARG A 149 15.81 14.22 -1.66
CA ARG A 149 14.58 13.63 -2.21
C ARG A 149 13.49 14.70 -2.25
N ALA A 150 12.87 14.86 -3.40
CA ALA A 150 11.77 15.79 -3.60
C ALA A 150 10.49 15.01 -3.89
N GLY A 151 9.44 15.27 -3.11
CA GLY A 151 8.08 14.76 -3.30
C GLY A 151 7.27 15.60 -4.29
N ASN A 152 5.95 15.44 -4.31
CA ASN A 152 5.00 16.16 -5.18
C ASN A 152 5.33 16.05 -6.68
N GLN A 153 5.87 14.90 -7.09
CA GLN A 153 6.24 14.66 -8.48
C GLN A 153 5.01 14.22 -9.28
N LYS A 154 4.96 14.61 -10.55
CA LYS A 154 3.88 14.18 -11.45
C LYS A 154 4.18 12.75 -11.94
N MET A 155 3.29 11.82 -11.62
CA MET A 155 3.42 10.39 -11.87
C MET A 155 2.95 10.02 -13.28
N VAL A 156 3.62 9.06 -13.92
CA VAL A 156 3.11 8.37 -15.11
C VAL A 156 2.72 6.95 -14.71
N ALA A 157 1.45 6.59 -14.88
CA ALA A 157 0.98 5.23 -14.65
C ALA A 157 0.02 4.77 -15.74
N ALA A 158 -0.09 3.45 -15.92
CA ALA A 158 -1.07 2.80 -16.78
C ALA A 158 -1.82 1.73 -15.97
N THR A 159 -3.15 1.71 -16.06
CA THR A 159 -4.00 0.75 -15.37
C THR A 159 -4.52 -0.30 -16.35
N PHE A 160 -4.54 -1.57 -15.93
CA PHE A 160 -5.09 -2.69 -16.67
C PHE A 160 -6.02 -3.49 -15.76
N ARG A 161 -7.32 -3.46 -16.03
CA ARG A 161 -8.33 -4.17 -15.24
C ARG A 161 -8.53 -5.59 -15.73
N HIS A 162 -8.48 -6.54 -14.80
CA HIS A 162 -8.67 -7.97 -15.01
C HIS A 162 -9.76 -8.52 -14.07
N ASP A 163 -10.34 -9.65 -14.44
CA ASP A 163 -11.56 -10.22 -13.86
C ASP A 163 -11.42 -11.66 -13.36
N THR A 164 -10.30 -12.32 -13.68
CA THR A 164 -10.07 -13.74 -13.41
C THR A 164 -8.76 -13.97 -12.68
N SER A 165 -8.75 -14.97 -11.80
CA SER A 165 -7.52 -15.43 -11.17
C SER A 165 -6.76 -16.41 -12.08
N ARG A 166 -5.57 -16.85 -11.66
CA ARG A 166 -4.83 -17.91 -12.38
C ARG A 166 -5.59 -19.24 -12.46
N ASN A 167 -6.46 -19.49 -11.49
CA ASN A 167 -7.31 -20.68 -11.44
C ASN A 167 -8.68 -20.43 -12.08
N LEU A 168 -8.85 -19.29 -12.76
CA LEU A 168 -10.09 -18.89 -13.41
C LEU A 168 -11.27 -18.68 -12.45
N ASP A 169 -11.02 -18.51 -11.15
CA ASP A 169 -12.03 -17.96 -10.22
C ASP A 169 -12.30 -16.47 -10.52
N PRO A 170 -13.51 -15.95 -10.24
CA PRO A 170 -13.81 -14.53 -10.31
C PRO A 170 -12.87 -13.73 -9.40
N GLN A 171 -12.13 -12.79 -9.97
CA GLN A 171 -11.16 -11.98 -9.24
C GLN A 171 -11.02 -10.63 -9.94
N LEU A 172 -11.84 -9.66 -9.53
CA LEU A 172 -11.70 -8.29 -9.99
C LEU A 172 -10.44 -7.66 -9.40
N HIS A 173 -9.54 -7.22 -10.26
CA HIS A 173 -8.31 -6.54 -9.86
C HIS A 173 -7.79 -5.63 -10.96
N THR A 174 -7.01 -4.62 -10.57
CA THR A 174 -6.32 -3.74 -11.51
C THR A 174 -4.83 -3.78 -11.27
N HIS A 175 -4.06 -4.01 -12.33
CA HIS A 175 -2.63 -3.76 -12.37
C HIS A 175 -2.38 -2.29 -12.69
N ALA A 176 -1.96 -1.51 -11.69
CA ALA A 176 -1.53 -0.14 -11.91
C ALA A 176 0.00 -0.08 -12.04
N VAL A 177 0.47 -0.04 -13.27
CA VAL A 177 1.90 0.05 -13.60
C VAL A 177 2.35 1.48 -13.47
N VAL A 178 3.05 1.78 -12.38
CA VAL A 178 3.72 3.06 -12.13
C VAL A 178 5.09 3.04 -12.80
N ALA A 179 5.25 3.85 -13.85
CA ALA A 179 6.50 3.94 -14.58
C ALA A 179 7.60 4.57 -13.72
N ASN A 180 8.85 4.18 -13.93
CA ASN A 180 10.01 4.81 -13.30
C ASN A 180 10.38 6.15 -13.99
N MET A 181 9.37 7.00 -14.15
CA MET A 181 9.43 8.24 -14.91
C MET A 181 8.48 9.24 -14.24
N VAL A 182 9.06 10.34 -13.75
CA VAL A 182 8.31 11.40 -13.07
C VAL A 182 8.75 12.77 -13.57
N GLN A 183 7.82 13.71 -13.60
CA GLN A 183 8.10 15.11 -13.92
C GLN A 183 8.10 15.94 -12.64
N GLY A 184 9.22 16.61 -12.36
CA GLY A 184 9.30 17.55 -11.25
C GLY A 184 8.59 18.87 -11.54
N GLU A 185 8.46 19.70 -10.51
CA GLU A 185 7.90 21.06 -10.64
C GLU A 185 8.74 21.93 -11.59
N ASP A 186 10.04 21.65 -11.71
CA ASP A 186 10.94 22.25 -12.69
C ASP A 186 10.76 21.75 -14.13
N SER A 187 9.68 20.99 -14.39
CA SER A 187 9.32 20.38 -15.67
C SER A 187 10.34 19.38 -16.22
N LYS A 188 11.39 19.04 -15.46
CA LYS A 188 12.40 18.06 -15.87
C LYS A 188 11.95 16.65 -15.53
N TRP A 189 12.30 15.72 -16.42
CA TRP A 189 12.00 14.30 -16.28
C TRP A 189 13.13 13.56 -15.57
N ARG A 190 12.76 12.75 -14.59
CA ARG A 190 13.70 11.99 -13.75
C ARG A 190 13.18 10.59 -13.45
N THR A 191 14.06 9.73 -12.94
CA THR A 191 13.65 8.42 -12.41
C THR A 191 13.03 8.59 -11.02
N MET A 192 12.01 7.78 -10.77
CA MET A 192 11.31 7.72 -9.50
C MET A 192 12.18 7.10 -8.40
N VAL A 193 11.96 7.56 -7.17
CA VAL A 193 12.32 6.84 -5.95
C VAL A 193 11.06 6.14 -5.44
N ASP A 194 11.15 4.83 -5.22
CA ASP A 194 9.98 3.97 -4.98
C ASP A 194 9.78 3.56 -3.51
N ASP A 195 10.64 4.01 -2.59
CA ASP A 195 10.55 3.72 -1.16
C ASP A 195 9.17 4.13 -0.59
N GLY A 196 8.63 5.27 -1.03
CA GLY A 196 7.31 5.77 -0.61
C GLY A 196 6.17 4.81 -0.95
N LEU A 197 6.26 4.06 -2.06
CA LEU A 197 5.28 3.04 -2.41
C LEU A 197 5.27 1.89 -1.39
N PHE A 198 6.46 1.42 -0.99
CA PHE A 198 6.59 0.32 -0.02
C PHE A 198 6.20 0.75 1.39
N ASN A 199 6.68 1.91 1.84
CA ASN A 199 6.33 2.48 3.14
C ASN A 199 4.82 2.78 3.22
N GLY A 200 4.22 3.23 2.13
CA GLY A 200 2.79 3.52 2.03
C GLY A 200 1.90 2.29 1.74
N LYS A 201 2.45 1.07 1.60
CA LYS A 201 1.69 -0.10 1.11
C LYS A 201 0.41 -0.38 1.93
N MET A 202 0.48 -0.26 3.25
CA MET A 202 -0.70 -0.48 4.10
C MET A 202 -1.76 0.60 3.88
N ALA A 203 -1.35 1.87 3.77
CA ALA A 203 -2.22 3.00 3.45
C ALA A 203 -2.87 2.85 2.07
N ILE A 204 -2.09 2.52 1.04
CA ILE A 204 -2.58 2.25 -0.33
C ILE A 204 -3.71 1.21 -0.28
N GLY A 205 -3.49 0.11 0.43
CA GLY A 205 -4.51 -0.92 0.59
C GLY A 205 -5.74 -0.46 1.36
N ALA A 206 -5.56 0.33 2.44
CA ALA A 206 -6.66 0.84 3.26
C ALA A 206 -7.52 1.86 2.50
N ILE A 207 -6.88 2.78 1.76
CA ILE A 207 -7.53 3.78 0.90
C ILE A 207 -8.38 3.08 -0.15
N TYR A 208 -7.82 2.16 -0.93
CA TYR A 208 -8.57 1.41 -1.93
C TYR A 208 -9.80 0.71 -1.33
N ARG A 209 -9.65 0.09 -0.15
CA ARG A 209 -10.79 -0.56 0.53
C ARG A 209 -11.84 0.44 0.99
N ALA A 210 -11.44 1.57 1.57
CA ALA A 210 -12.35 2.57 2.07
C ALA A 210 -13.18 3.18 0.94
N GLU A 211 -12.52 3.57 -0.16
CA GLU A 211 -13.16 4.11 -1.36
C GLU A 211 -14.10 3.08 -2.01
N LEU A 212 -13.65 1.82 -2.14
CA LEU A 212 -14.50 0.75 -2.69
C LEU A 212 -15.71 0.47 -1.79
N ALA A 213 -15.51 0.36 -0.47
CA ALA A 213 -16.59 0.15 0.48
C ALA A 213 -17.60 1.29 0.48
N GLN A 214 -17.14 2.54 0.34
CA GLN A 214 -18.01 3.70 0.21
C GLN A 214 -18.84 3.63 -1.07
N GLY A 215 -18.21 3.34 -2.22
CA GLY A 215 -18.91 3.15 -3.49
C GLY A 215 -19.97 2.05 -3.40
N LEU A 216 -19.64 0.91 -2.80
CA LEU A 216 -20.57 -0.20 -2.59
C LEU A 216 -21.74 0.16 -1.65
N LYS A 217 -21.48 0.88 -0.56
CA LYS A 217 -22.54 1.41 0.33
C LYS A 217 -23.47 2.34 -0.44
N GLY A 218 -22.94 3.20 -1.31
CA GLY A 218 -23.74 4.06 -2.19
C GLY A 218 -24.64 3.27 -3.15
N LEU A 219 -24.23 2.07 -3.56
CA LEU A 219 -25.03 1.13 -4.36
C LEU A 219 -25.98 0.26 -3.50
N GLY A 220 -26.08 0.52 -2.20
CA GLY A 220 -26.96 -0.18 -1.26
C GLY A 220 -26.44 -1.52 -0.73
N TYR A 221 -25.17 -1.87 -0.99
CA TYR A 221 -24.58 -3.09 -0.43
C TYR A 221 -24.22 -2.93 1.05
N GLY A 222 -24.58 -3.92 1.86
CA GLY A 222 -24.08 -4.05 3.24
C GLY A 222 -22.62 -4.47 3.27
N ILE A 223 -21.84 -3.88 4.19
CA ILE A 223 -20.39 -4.11 4.31
C ILE A 223 -20.07 -4.73 5.67
N GLY A 224 -19.63 -5.99 5.67
CA GLY A 224 -19.20 -6.70 6.85
C GLY A 224 -17.68 -6.63 7.02
N LYS A 225 -17.18 -5.93 8.05
CA LYS A 225 -15.76 -5.89 8.39
C LYS A 225 -15.29 -7.28 8.86
N THR A 226 -14.24 -7.81 8.25
CA THR A 226 -13.71 -9.16 8.53
C THR A 226 -12.42 -9.16 9.33
N HIS A 227 -11.66 -8.07 9.35
CA HIS A 227 -10.36 -7.98 10.05
C HIS A 227 -10.14 -6.58 10.63
N ALA A 228 -9.28 -6.49 11.66
CA ALA A 228 -8.94 -5.23 12.32
C ALA A 228 -8.37 -4.17 11.36
N ASP A 229 -7.64 -4.61 10.33
CA ASP A 229 -7.04 -3.77 9.26
C ASP A 229 -8.05 -3.21 8.24
N GLY A 230 -9.35 -3.40 8.46
CA GLY A 230 -10.40 -2.86 7.59
C GLY A 230 -10.66 -3.68 6.34
N ARG A 231 -10.17 -4.93 6.24
CA ARG A 231 -10.72 -5.86 5.24
C ARG A 231 -12.20 -6.12 5.51
N PHE A 232 -12.96 -6.30 4.44
CA PHE A 232 -14.41 -6.48 4.48
C PHE A 232 -14.86 -7.46 3.38
N GLU A 233 -16.08 -7.94 3.51
CA GLU A 233 -16.82 -8.65 2.46
C GLU A 233 -18.26 -8.08 2.40
N ILE A 234 -18.94 -8.25 1.27
CA ILE A 234 -20.35 -7.88 1.08
C ILE A 234 -21.22 -8.80 1.94
N GLU A 235 -22.12 -8.20 2.72
CA GLU A 235 -23.11 -8.94 3.49
C GLU A 235 -24.05 -9.74 2.57
N GLY A 236 -24.37 -10.98 2.96
CA GLY A 236 -25.17 -11.89 2.13
C GLY A 236 -24.35 -12.82 1.24
N VAL A 237 -23.01 -12.66 1.18
CA VAL A 237 -22.10 -13.67 0.61
C VAL A 237 -21.46 -14.44 1.75
N SER A 238 -21.74 -15.75 1.85
CA SER A 238 -21.23 -16.57 2.95
C SER A 238 -19.74 -16.88 2.80
N ARG A 239 -19.08 -17.19 3.94
CA ARG A 239 -17.68 -17.60 3.94
C ARG A 239 -17.43 -18.88 3.13
N GLU A 240 -18.35 -19.83 3.18
CA GLU A 240 -18.29 -21.06 2.38
C GLU A 240 -18.22 -20.76 0.88
N VAL A 241 -19.04 -19.83 0.39
CA VAL A 241 -19.02 -19.40 -1.02
C VAL A 241 -17.70 -18.70 -1.35
N ILE A 242 -17.22 -17.82 -0.48
CA ILE A 242 -15.93 -17.12 -0.66
C ILE A 242 -14.79 -18.13 -0.76
N ASP A 243 -14.74 -19.11 0.14
CA ASP A 243 -13.68 -20.12 0.19
C ASP A 243 -13.72 -21.02 -1.04
N ALA A 244 -14.93 -21.41 -1.51
CA ALA A 244 -15.11 -22.23 -2.71
C ALA A 244 -14.65 -21.55 -4.01
N PHE A 245 -14.70 -20.21 -4.09
CA PHE A 245 -14.18 -19.42 -5.22
C PHE A 245 -12.80 -18.82 -4.94
N SER A 246 -12.07 -19.35 -3.96
CA SER A 246 -10.71 -18.93 -3.59
C SER A 246 -9.71 -20.07 -3.76
N THR A 247 -9.84 -20.85 -4.83
CA THR A 247 -9.06 -22.08 -5.07
C THR A 247 -7.56 -21.81 -5.08
N ARG A 248 -7.13 -20.69 -5.68
CA ARG A 248 -5.72 -20.29 -5.70
C ARG A 248 -5.14 -20.06 -4.31
N ARG A 249 -5.93 -19.52 -3.38
CA ARG A 249 -5.51 -19.34 -1.99
C ARG A 249 -5.37 -20.69 -1.30
N ALA A 250 -6.33 -21.60 -1.51
CA ALA A 250 -6.28 -22.94 -0.95
C ALA A 250 -5.02 -23.71 -1.37
N GLU A 251 -4.64 -23.65 -2.65
CA GLU A 251 -3.40 -24.25 -3.16
C GLU A 251 -2.14 -23.69 -2.49
N ILE A 252 -2.08 -22.37 -2.28
CA ILE A 252 -0.93 -21.72 -1.62
C ILE A 252 -0.84 -22.19 -0.17
N GLU A 253 -1.95 -22.20 0.56
CA GLU A 253 -1.98 -22.65 1.96
C GLU A 253 -1.63 -24.14 2.09
N ALA A 254 -2.12 -24.97 1.18
CA ALA A 254 -1.77 -26.39 1.13
C ALA A 254 -0.27 -26.59 0.91
N ALA A 255 0.33 -25.87 -0.05
CA ALA A 255 1.76 -25.96 -0.31
C ALA A 255 2.63 -25.37 0.82
N MET A 256 2.15 -24.34 1.51
CA MET A 256 2.81 -23.81 2.71
C MET A 256 2.84 -24.85 3.83
N THR A 257 1.71 -25.53 4.04
CA THR A 257 1.56 -26.61 5.04
C THR A 257 2.44 -27.81 4.70
N GLU A 258 2.33 -28.33 3.47
CA GLU A 258 3.10 -29.49 3.00
C GLU A 258 4.61 -29.29 3.14
N ARG A 259 5.07 -28.05 2.93
CA ARG A 259 6.50 -27.70 2.95
C ARG A 259 7.00 -27.16 4.29
N GLY A 260 6.15 -27.17 5.33
CA GLY A 260 6.53 -26.69 6.67
C GLY A 260 6.92 -25.20 6.70
N MET A 261 6.33 -24.37 5.83
CA MET A 261 6.65 -22.94 5.71
C MET A 261 5.88 -22.04 6.69
N GLY A 262 5.17 -22.64 7.65
CA GLY A 262 4.32 -21.93 8.61
C GLY A 262 3.03 -21.40 7.99
N GLU A 263 2.27 -20.61 8.76
CA GLU A 263 1.05 -19.99 8.26
C GLU A 263 1.34 -18.83 7.31
N SER A 264 0.55 -18.69 6.24
CA SER A 264 0.73 -17.61 5.25
C SER A 264 0.58 -16.21 5.85
N LYS A 265 -0.16 -16.06 6.96
CA LYS A 265 -0.37 -14.77 7.64
C LYS A 265 0.91 -14.28 8.33
N ASP A 266 1.69 -15.20 8.89
CA ASP A 266 2.92 -14.91 9.63
C ASP A 266 4.14 -14.91 8.70
N ASN A 267 4.05 -15.61 7.56
CA ASN A 267 5.16 -15.81 6.62
C ASN A 267 4.83 -15.33 5.19
N PRO A 268 4.52 -14.04 4.97
CA PRO A 268 4.05 -13.53 3.68
C PRO A 268 5.09 -13.69 2.55
N HIS A 269 6.39 -13.62 2.85
CA HIS A 269 7.44 -13.84 1.86
C HIS A 269 7.52 -15.30 1.40
N LEU A 270 7.32 -16.26 2.31
CA LEU A 270 7.27 -17.67 1.97
C LEU A 270 5.98 -18.00 1.21
N ALA A 271 4.84 -17.41 1.60
CA ALA A 271 3.59 -17.54 0.86
C ALA A 271 3.72 -17.04 -0.59
N ALA A 272 4.42 -15.92 -0.81
CA ALA A 272 4.71 -15.42 -2.16
C ALA A 272 5.59 -16.39 -2.97
N ARG A 273 6.57 -17.03 -2.33
CA ARG A 273 7.41 -18.08 -2.96
C ARG A 273 6.60 -19.33 -3.29
N ALA A 274 5.78 -19.83 -2.36
CA ALA A 274 4.87 -20.94 -2.59
C ALA A 274 3.89 -20.63 -3.74
N ALA A 275 3.44 -19.38 -3.83
CA ALA A 275 2.58 -18.92 -4.91
C ALA A 275 3.25 -18.90 -6.29
N LEU A 276 4.57 -18.75 -6.38
CA LEU A 276 5.30 -18.90 -7.63
C LEU A 276 5.52 -20.36 -7.99
N MET A 277 5.81 -21.20 -7.00
CA MET A 277 6.10 -22.63 -7.19
C MET A 277 4.90 -23.45 -7.62
N THR A 278 3.71 -23.13 -7.11
CA THR A 278 2.44 -23.84 -7.41
C THR A 278 1.71 -23.27 -8.62
N ARG A 279 2.31 -22.31 -9.32
CA ARG A 279 1.65 -21.60 -10.42
C ARG A 279 1.54 -22.48 -11.66
N ALA A 280 0.33 -22.89 -12.01
CA ALA A 280 0.05 -23.55 -13.28
C ALA A 280 0.23 -22.60 -14.48
N ALA A 281 0.49 -23.18 -15.66
CA ALA A 281 0.42 -22.45 -16.91
C ALA A 281 -1.01 -21.95 -17.15
N LYS A 282 -1.13 -20.75 -17.72
CA LYS A 282 -2.45 -20.19 -18.06
C LYS A 282 -3.12 -21.05 -19.13
N ARG A 283 -4.42 -21.26 -18.96
CA ARG A 283 -5.30 -21.89 -19.94
C ARG A 283 -6.20 -20.81 -20.53
N ASP A 284 -6.40 -20.88 -21.83
CA ASP A 284 -7.41 -20.07 -22.50
C ASP A 284 -8.74 -20.85 -22.45
N ILE A 285 -9.79 -20.21 -21.93
CA ILE A 285 -11.13 -20.81 -21.81
C ILE A 285 -12.13 -19.79 -22.33
N ASP A 286 -13.15 -20.30 -23.04
CA ASP A 286 -14.29 -19.50 -23.49
C ASP A 286 -14.97 -18.78 -22.31
N ARG A 287 -15.16 -17.47 -22.45
CA ARG A 287 -15.63 -16.60 -21.36
C ARG A 287 -17.08 -16.87 -20.99
N ASP A 288 -17.93 -17.10 -21.98
CA ASP A 288 -19.33 -17.40 -21.74
C ASP A 288 -19.48 -18.74 -21.03
N GLU A 289 -18.64 -19.72 -21.40
CA GLU A 289 -18.56 -20.98 -20.68
C GLU A 289 -18.10 -20.80 -19.23
N LEU A 290 -17.10 -19.95 -18.99
CA LEU A 290 -16.60 -19.65 -17.66
C LEU A 290 -17.67 -18.97 -16.79
N GLY A 291 -18.38 -17.98 -17.31
CA GLY A 291 -19.50 -17.32 -16.63
C GLY A 291 -20.62 -18.31 -16.27
N ARG A 292 -20.99 -19.19 -17.21
CA ARG A 292 -21.96 -20.28 -16.95
C ARG A 292 -21.45 -21.26 -15.89
N ALA A 293 -20.15 -21.57 -15.88
CA ALA A 293 -19.55 -22.44 -14.87
C ALA A 293 -19.64 -21.83 -13.47
N TRP A 294 -19.32 -20.55 -13.33
CA TRP A 294 -19.46 -19.84 -12.05
C TRP A 294 -20.90 -19.79 -11.55
N GLN A 295 -21.87 -19.54 -12.44
CA GLN A 295 -23.29 -19.55 -12.07
C GLN A 295 -23.74 -20.94 -11.58
N ARG A 296 -23.31 -22.02 -12.24
CA ARG A 296 -23.60 -23.40 -11.79
C ARG A 296 -22.99 -23.69 -10.42
N GLN A 297 -21.73 -23.32 -10.22
CA GLN A 297 -21.02 -23.51 -8.95
C GLN A 297 -21.69 -22.71 -7.82
N ALA A 298 -22.04 -21.44 -8.05
CA ALA A 298 -22.76 -20.62 -7.08
C ALA A 298 -24.11 -21.25 -6.70
N LYS A 299 -24.88 -21.74 -7.69
CA LYS A 299 -26.15 -22.42 -7.45
C LYS A 299 -25.98 -23.71 -6.64
N ALA A 300 -24.93 -24.50 -6.92
CA ALA A 300 -24.63 -25.72 -6.17
C ALA A 300 -24.30 -25.44 -4.69
N LEU A 301 -23.71 -24.28 -4.40
CA LEU A 301 -23.43 -23.80 -3.04
C LEU A 301 -24.64 -23.10 -2.38
N GLY A 302 -25.81 -23.11 -3.02
CA GLY A 302 -27.01 -22.42 -2.52
C GLY A 302 -26.92 -20.88 -2.53
N PHE A 303 -25.93 -20.31 -3.23
CA PHE A 303 -25.74 -18.87 -3.30
C PHE A 303 -26.60 -18.24 -4.40
N SER A 304 -27.42 -17.26 -4.02
CA SER A 304 -28.23 -16.46 -4.95
C SER A 304 -27.73 -15.02 -5.03
N ALA A 305 -26.83 -14.75 -5.97
CA ALA A 305 -26.35 -13.39 -6.23
C ALA A 305 -27.51 -12.44 -6.60
N ALA A 306 -28.51 -12.92 -7.34
CA ALA A 306 -29.70 -12.14 -7.68
C ALA A 306 -30.47 -11.64 -6.43
N LYS A 307 -30.54 -12.45 -5.37
CA LYS A 307 -31.17 -12.04 -4.11
C LYS A 307 -30.39 -10.89 -3.45
N VAL A 308 -29.08 -11.01 -3.34
CA VAL A 308 -28.21 -9.96 -2.76
C VAL A 308 -28.32 -8.66 -3.58
N LEU A 309 -28.26 -8.75 -4.91
CA LEU A 309 -28.43 -7.60 -5.80
C LEU A 309 -29.81 -6.94 -5.63
N SER A 310 -30.89 -7.73 -5.54
CA SER A 310 -32.24 -7.19 -5.34
C SER A 310 -32.38 -6.44 -4.01
N GLN A 311 -31.73 -6.94 -2.95
CA GLN A 311 -31.69 -6.30 -1.64
C GLN A 311 -30.90 -4.98 -1.70
N ALA A 312 -29.74 -4.98 -2.37
CA ALA A 312 -28.93 -3.79 -2.57
C ALA A 312 -29.70 -2.70 -3.33
N ARG A 313 -30.36 -3.03 -4.44
CA ARG A 313 -31.20 -2.07 -5.20
C ARG A 313 -32.36 -1.52 -4.37
N LYS A 314 -32.95 -2.34 -3.50
CA LYS A 314 -34.00 -1.87 -2.57
C LYS A 314 -33.43 -0.90 -1.53
N ALA A 315 -32.25 -1.20 -0.98
CA ALA A 315 -31.56 -0.34 -0.03
C ALA A 315 -31.12 0.98 -0.67
N GLU A 316 -30.54 0.95 -1.87
CA GLU A 316 -30.16 2.11 -2.68
C GLU A 316 -31.33 3.07 -2.90
N ARG A 317 -32.52 2.55 -3.25
CA ARG A 317 -33.73 3.37 -3.35
C ARG A 317 -34.13 4.05 -2.05
N ASN A 318 -33.90 3.41 -0.91
CA ASN A 318 -34.20 4.00 0.40
C ASN A 318 -33.13 5.02 0.83
N LEU A 319 -31.89 4.89 0.33
CA LEU A 319 -30.83 5.88 0.54
C LEU A 319 -31.15 7.22 -0.13
N LEU A 320 -31.94 7.25 -1.21
CA LEU A 320 -32.36 8.48 -1.90
C LEU A 320 -33.42 9.32 -1.13
N GLY A 321 -33.65 9.04 0.16
CA GLY A 321 -34.53 9.82 1.04
C GLY A 321 -33.85 11.08 1.64
N PRO A 322 -34.60 11.91 2.40
CA PRO A 322 -34.14 13.22 2.90
C PRO A 322 -32.89 13.23 3.81
N ASP A 323 -32.48 12.07 4.34
CA ASP A 323 -31.38 11.92 5.29
C ASP A 323 -29.99 11.70 4.66
N LEU A 324 -29.85 11.89 3.34
CA LEU A 324 -28.59 11.72 2.59
C LEU A 324 -27.38 12.46 3.16
N PHE A 325 -27.60 13.49 3.99
CA PHE A 325 -26.57 14.40 4.48
C PHE A 325 -26.46 14.51 6.01
N ALA A 326 -27.20 13.70 6.77
CA ALA A 326 -27.05 13.60 8.23
C ALA A 326 -26.45 12.21 8.59
N GLY A 327 -25.16 12.00 8.82
CA GLY A 327 -23.96 12.84 8.79
C GLY A 327 -22.72 11.97 9.13
N PRO A 328 -21.47 12.35 8.76
CA PRO A 328 -20.28 11.64 9.25
C PRO A 328 -19.17 12.53 9.84
N GLY A 329 -19.40 13.83 10.05
CA GLY A 329 -18.39 14.74 10.63
C GLY A 329 -17.84 14.26 11.98
N TYR A 330 -18.70 13.70 12.83
CA TYR A 330 -18.32 13.09 14.11
C TYR A 330 -17.54 11.77 13.93
N ALA A 331 -17.88 10.95 12.92
CA ALA A 331 -17.25 9.65 12.68
C ALA A 331 -15.77 9.76 12.28
N ALA A 332 -15.39 10.78 11.50
CA ALA A 332 -14.01 10.96 11.05
C ALA A 332 -13.08 11.41 12.20
N GLY A 333 -13.54 12.34 13.03
CA GLY A 333 -12.81 12.80 14.23
C GLY A 333 -12.59 11.66 15.21
N ASP A 334 -13.64 10.91 15.54
CA ASP A 334 -13.56 9.75 16.43
C ASP A 334 -12.67 8.65 15.84
N ALA A 335 -12.77 8.38 14.54
CA ALA A 335 -11.91 7.40 13.87
C ALA A 335 -10.43 7.79 13.93
N ALA A 336 -10.11 9.06 13.69
CA ALA A 336 -8.75 9.57 13.78
C ALA A 336 -8.23 9.52 15.23
N ALA A 337 -9.02 9.94 16.22
CA ALA A 337 -8.65 9.87 17.63
C ALA A 337 -8.40 8.43 18.10
N TRP A 338 -9.25 7.49 17.68
CA TRP A 338 -9.03 6.06 17.95
C TRP A 338 -7.77 5.54 17.26
N ALA A 339 -7.50 5.94 16.03
CA ALA A 339 -6.30 5.53 15.31
C ALA A 339 -5.02 6.03 16.00
N VAL A 340 -5.03 7.27 16.52
CA VAL A 340 -3.96 7.81 17.35
C VAL A 340 -3.75 6.95 18.60
N ALA A 341 -4.82 6.68 19.36
CA ALA A 341 -4.73 5.85 20.56
C ALA A 341 -4.21 4.45 20.24
N HIS A 342 -4.72 3.83 19.18
CA HIS A 342 -4.33 2.49 18.74
C HIS A 342 -2.85 2.37 18.36
N LEU A 343 -2.31 3.35 17.64
CA LEU A 343 -0.89 3.37 17.26
C LEU A 343 0.02 3.71 18.45
N ALA A 344 -0.41 4.66 19.30
CA ALA A 344 0.33 5.12 20.46
C ALA A 344 0.58 4.04 21.54
N GLU A 345 -0.20 2.94 21.52
CA GLU A 345 0.03 1.76 22.36
C GLU A 345 1.41 1.11 22.12
N ARG A 346 1.89 1.12 20.86
CA ARG A 346 3.09 0.37 20.45
C ARG A 346 4.17 1.26 19.87
N GLN A 347 3.84 2.49 19.51
CA GLN A 347 4.72 3.40 18.81
C GLN A 347 4.76 4.75 19.55
N ALA A 348 5.97 5.26 19.81
CA ALA A 348 6.14 6.63 20.29
C ALA A 348 5.96 7.66 19.17
N VAL A 349 6.28 7.27 17.93
CA VAL A 349 6.15 8.08 16.72
C VAL A 349 5.55 7.22 15.62
N PHE A 350 4.57 7.77 14.89
CA PHE A 350 3.93 7.10 13.75
C PHE A 350 3.79 8.04 12.55
N GLY A 351 3.86 7.45 11.36
CA GLY A 351 3.81 8.19 10.09
C GLY A 351 2.39 8.46 9.61
N HIS A 352 2.27 9.38 8.65
CA HIS A 352 1.02 9.73 7.97
C HIS A 352 0.30 8.56 7.32
N ALA A 353 1.06 7.70 6.64
CA ALA A 353 0.50 6.51 6.00
C ALA A 353 -0.15 5.57 7.04
N ASP A 354 0.51 5.32 8.17
CA ASP A 354 0.01 4.42 9.21
C ASP A 354 -1.22 4.98 9.91
N LEU A 355 -1.19 6.28 10.25
CA LEU A 355 -2.32 6.94 10.89
C LEU A 355 -3.55 7.00 9.97
N LEU A 356 -3.36 7.32 8.69
CA LEU A 356 -4.44 7.30 7.71
C LEU A 356 -4.99 5.89 7.51
N ALA A 357 -4.13 4.88 7.41
CA ALA A 357 -4.53 3.49 7.26
C ALA A 357 -5.38 3.02 8.46
N ALA A 358 -4.95 3.31 9.68
CA ALA A 358 -5.67 2.96 10.91
C ALA A 358 -7.02 3.69 11.00
N THR A 359 -7.06 4.98 10.64
CA THR A 359 -8.29 5.79 10.63
C THR A 359 -9.34 5.17 9.70
N LEU A 360 -8.94 4.84 8.47
CA LEU A 360 -9.83 4.24 7.47
C LEU A 360 -10.21 2.78 7.80
N ALA A 361 -9.32 2.06 8.51
CA ALA A 361 -9.55 0.68 8.90
C ALA A 361 -10.61 0.51 9.99
N ARG A 362 -10.90 1.56 10.78
CA ARG A 362 -11.87 1.50 11.89
C ARG A 362 -13.23 1.00 11.38
N GLU A 363 -13.78 1.64 10.36
CA GLU A 363 -15.05 1.26 9.75
C GLU A 363 -15.01 1.48 8.22
N PRO A 364 -14.82 0.41 7.43
CA PRO A 364 -14.71 0.52 5.97
C PRO A 364 -15.93 1.21 5.34
N GLY A 365 -15.66 2.23 4.53
CA GLY A 365 -16.66 3.00 3.79
C GLY A 365 -17.48 3.98 4.63
N ALA A 366 -17.19 4.15 5.92
CA ALA A 366 -17.86 5.15 6.77
C ALA A 366 -17.18 6.54 6.70
N VAL A 367 -15.86 6.56 6.48
CA VAL A 367 -15.04 7.78 6.43
C VAL A 367 -14.36 7.85 5.07
N THR A 368 -14.46 9.00 4.40
CA THR A 368 -13.73 9.25 3.15
C THR A 368 -12.27 9.59 3.43
N VAL A 369 -11.38 9.36 2.47
CA VAL A 369 -9.95 9.71 2.61
C VAL A 369 -9.79 11.19 2.94
N ASP A 370 -10.51 12.07 2.24
CA ASP A 370 -10.46 13.51 2.49
C ASP A 370 -10.97 13.89 3.88
N ALA A 371 -12.02 13.22 4.39
CA ALA A 371 -12.51 13.45 5.75
C ALA A 371 -11.50 12.98 6.80
N ALA A 372 -10.85 11.83 6.59
CA ALA A 372 -9.79 11.33 7.45
C ALA A 372 -8.58 12.27 7.48
N GLU A 373 -8.13 12.75 6.32
CA GLU A 373 -7.04 13.73 6.19
C GLU A 373 -7.36 15.04 6.93
N ARG A 374 -8.58 15.56 6.77
CA ARG A 374 -9.03 16.76 7.51
C ARG A 374 -9.09 16.53 9.01
N ALA A 375 -9.56 15.36 9.47
CA ALA A 375 -9.62 15.01 10.88
C ALA A 375 -8.21 14.90 11.51
N ILE A 376 -7.27 14.24 10.81
CA ILE A 376 -5.86 14.17 11.24
C ILE A 376 -5.24 15.57 11.32
N ALA A 377 -5.46 16.41 10.32
CA ALA A 377 -4.99 17.79 10.33
C ALA A 377 -5.62 18.64 11.45
N ALA A 378 -6.85 18.33 11.86
CA ALA A 378 -7.48 18.96 13.01
C ALA A 378 -6.81 18.55 14.32
N LEU A 379 -6.52 17.27 14.53
CA LEU A 379 -5.80 16.80 15.71
C LEU A 379 -4.41 17.44 15.86
N GLU A 380 -3.70 17.68 14.75
CA GLU A 380 -2.45 18.43 14.75
C GLU A 380 -2.65 19.90 15.14
N ARG A 381 -3.66 20.57 14.56
CA ARG A 381 -3.97 21.98 14.86
C ARG A 381 -4.38 22.18 16.32
N ASP A 382 -5.13 21.24 16.86
CA ASP A 382 -5.69 21.29 18.21
C ASP A 382 -4.67 20.83 19.28
N GLY A 383 -3.46 20.45 18.87
CA GLY A 383 -2.35 20.10 19.76
C GLY A 383 -2.36 18.66 20.29
N ALA A 384 -3.28 17.81 19.82
CA ALA A 384 -3.31 16.38 20.18
C ALA A 384 -2.22 15.57 19.46
N LEU A 385 -1.74 16.06 18.32
CA LEU A 385 -0.62 15.49 17.57
C LEU A 385 0.51 16.52 17.42
N HIS A 386 1.72 16.10 17.74
CA HIS A 386 2.92 16.94 17.66
C HIS A 386 3.83 16.47 16.53
N ALA A 387 4.19 17.38 15.62
CA ALA A 387 5.08 17.04 14.51
C ALA A 387 6.45 16.54 15.03
N ALA A 388 6.77 15.29 14.72
CA ALA A 388 8.07 14.69 15.04
C ALA A 388 9.07 15.06 13.94
N ARG A 389 9.93 16.05 14.23
CA ARG A 389 10.93 16.57 13.29
C ARG A 389 12.22 15.74 13.35
N GLY A 390 12.95 15.67 12.23
CA GLY A 390 14.26 15.02 12.17
C GLY A 390 14.22 13.52 11.87
N LEU A 391 13.05 12.97 11.59
CA LEU A 391 12.92 11.65 10.98
C LEU A 391 12.98 11.76 9.46
N ASP A 392 13.63 10.78 8.84
CA ASP A 392 13.75 10.72 7.38
C ASP A 392 12.38 10.54 6.73
N HIS A 393 12.04 11.46 5.82
CA HIS A 393 10.93 11.43 4.86
C HIS A 393 9.50 11.46 5.46
N GLY A 394 8.57 12.16 4.78
CA GLY A 394 7.16 12.17 5.15
C GLY A 394 6.81 12.92 6.43
N ARG A 395 5.50 12.96 6.75
CA ARG A 395 4.98 13.56 7.98
C ARG A 395 4.86 12.50 9.07
N HIS A 396 5.38 12.83 10.25
CA HIS A 396 5.37 11.98 11.43
C HIS A 396 4.86 12.76 12.63
N TRP A 397 4.15 12.07 13.52
CA TRP A 397 3.64 12.67 14.75
C TRP A 397 3.95 11.83 15.98
N SER A 398 4.05 12.54 17.10
CA SER A 398 4.03 12.01 18.45
C SER A 398 2.79 12.54 19.18
N THR A 399 2.56 12.06 20.40
CA THR A 399 1.43 12.42 21.27
C THR A 399 1.92 13.01 22.58
N ASP A 400 1.08 13.77 23.28
CA ASP A 400 1.39 14.27 24.64
C ASP A 400 1.83 13.14 25.57
N ALA A 401 1.14 12.00 25.53
CA ALA A 401 1.48 10.84 26.35
C ALA A 401 2.85 10.23 26.01
N ALA A 402 3.26 10.26 24.74
CA ALA A 402 4.59 9.81 24.33
C ALA A 402 5.68 10.80 24.78
N LEU A 403 5.46 12.10 24.59
CA LEU A 403 6.38 13.16 25.04
C LEU A 403 6.53 13.22 26.56
N ALA A 404 5.44 12.98 27.30
CA ALA A 404 5.46 12.89 28.75
C ALA A 404 6.30 11.69 29.23
N ARG A 405 6.11 10.51 28.63
CA ARG A 405 6.93 9.31 28.91
C ARG A 405 8.40 9.52 28.58
N GLU A 406 8.71 10.18 27.47
CA GLU A 406 10.08 10.52 27.10
C GLU A 406 10.69 11.50 28.13
N SER A 407 9.95 12.55 28.49
CA SER A 407 10.38 13.54 29.50
C SER A 407 10.61 12.90 30.87
N GLU A 408 9.75 11.98 31.29
CA GLU A 408 9.90 11.21 32.54
C GLU A 408 11.14 10.30 32.48
N THR A 409 11.36 9.63 31.34
CA THR A 409 12.55 8.78 31.14
C THR A 409 13.83 9.61 31.21
N ILE A 410 13.86 10.78 30.57
CA ILE A 410 15.00 11.72 30.63
C ILE A 410 15.18 12.25 32.06
N ALA A 411 14.10 12.59 32.75
CA ALA A 411 14.15 13.07 34.12
C ALA A 411 14.71 12.00 35.06
N LEU A 412 14.25 10.75 34.93
CA LEU A 412 14.76 9.60 35.69
C LEU A 412 16.24 9.35 35.41
N MET A 413 16.65 9.42 34.13
CA MET A 413 18.06 9.30 33.75
C MET A 413 18.89 10.42 34.38
N ARG A 414 18.48 11.69 34.27
CA ARG A 414 19.20 12.85 34.84
C ARG A 414 19.28 12.78 36.36
N ALA A 415 18.17 12.49 37.03
CA ALA A 415 18.13 12.35 38.49
C ALA A 415 18.98 11.17 38.98
N GLY A 416 19.16 10.15 38.14
CA GLY A 416 20.02 9.01 38.42
C GLY A 416 21.52 9.26 38.25
N GLN A 417 21.94 10.36 37.62
CA GLN A 417 23.36 10.64 37.38
C GLN A 417 24.09 10.91 38.70
N GLY A 418 25.12 10.12 38.98
CA GLY A 418 25.92 10.23 40.19
C GLY A 418 25.18 9.95 41.51
N ALA A 419 23.93 9.50 41.46
CA ALA A 419 23.05 9.39 42.63
C ALA A 419 23.23 8.09 43.42
N GLU A 420 23.79 7.05 42.79
CA GLU A 420 23.93 5.72 43.39
C GLU A 420 25.32 5.48 44.00
N LYS A 421 25.37 4.53 44.93
CA LYS A 421 26.64 3.99 45.42
C LYS A 421 27.19 3.01 44.40
N THR A 422 28.50 3.08 44.15
CA THR A 422 29.21 2.11 43.32
C THR A 422 29.04 0.70 43.88
N VAL A 423 28.63 -0.26 43.04
CA VAL A 423 28.51 -1.67 43.42
C VAL A 423 29.88 -2.25 43.77
N MET A 424 30.92 -1.84 43.03
CA MET A 424 32.29 -2.28 43.22
C MET A 424 33.28 -1.16 42.92
N ARG A 425 34.39 -1.07 43.68
CA ARG A 425 35.47 -0.13 43.35
C ARG A 425 36.10 -0.49 42.00
N ARG A 426 36.39 0.51 41.16
CA ARG A 426 36.90 0.32 39.79
C ARG A 426 38.14 -0.60 39.72
N TRP A 427 39.10 -0.42 40.62
CA TRP A 427 40.31 -1.24 40.65
C TRP A 427 40.05 -2.72 40.97
N VAL A 428 39.01 -3.03 41.77
CA VAL A 428 38.62 -4.41 42.07
C VAL A 428 38.04 -5.07 40.83
N ALA A 429 37.16 -4.35 40.10
CA ALA A 429 36.62 -4.82 38.83
C ALA A 429 37.73 -5.05 37.80
N GLU A 430 38.68 -4.12 37.70
CA GLU A 430 39.84 -4.21 36.80
C GLU A 430 40.73 -5.42 37.11
N THR A 431 41.03 -5.67 38.39
CA THR A 431 41.80 -6.84 38.82
C THR A 431 41.10 -8.14 38.46
N LYS A 432 39.78 -8.21 38.63
CA LYS A 432 38.96 -9.39 38.29
C LYS A 432 38.84 -9.62 36.78
N LEU A 433 38.83 -8.54 35.99
CA LEU A 433 38.72 -8.59 34.53
C LEU A 433 40.06 -8.82 33.81
N HIS A 434 41.19 -8.67 34.53
CA HIS A 434 42.53 -8.85 33.97
C HIS A 434 42.76 -10.29 33.45
N ARG A 435 42.09 -11.29 34.04
CA ARG A 435 42.12 -12.69 33.58
C ARG A 435 40.75 -13.06 33.03
N GLY A 436 40.55 -12.94 31.71
CA GLY A 436 39.28 -13.25 31.07
C GLY A 436 39.33 -13.16 29.54
N ARG A 437 38.29 -13.70 28.89
CA ARG A 437 38.16 -13.77 27.42
C ARG A 437 37.50 -12.52 26.81
N LEU A 438 37.19 -11.50 27.63
CA LEU A 438 36.52 -10.28 27.18
C LEU A 438 37.50 -9.36 26.46
N ASN A 439 37.03 -8.69 25.41
CA ASN A 439 37.78 -7.62 24.75
C ASN A 439 37.75 -6.31 25.57
N GLU A 440 38.55 -5.32 25.17
CA GLU A 440 38.66 -4.06 25.92
C GLU A 440 37.34 -3.28 26.02
N GLY A 441 36.54 -3.24 24.95
CA GLY A 441 35.22 -2.58 24.98
C GLY A 441 34.25 -3.25 25.96
N GLN A 442 34.23 -4.58 26.01
CA GLN A 442 33.43 -5.35 26.95
C GLN A 442 33.91 -5.17 28.39
N LYS A 443 35.24 -5.11 28.62
CA LYS A 443 35.80 -4.81 29.95
C LYS A 443 35.40 -3.41 30.41
N GLU A 444 35.48 -2.41 29.53
CA GLU A 444 35.04 -1.04 29.87
C GLU A 444 33.53 -0.96 30.15
N ALA A 445 32.70 -1.69 29.41
CA ALA A 445 31.26 -1.78 29.70
C ALA A 445 31.01 -2.33 31.11
N VAL A 446 31.67 -3.44 31.48
CA VAL A 446 31.56 -4.03 32.83
C VAL A 446 32.06 -3.06 33.90
N LYS A 447 33.21 -2.40 33.68
CA LYS A 447 33.73 -1.40 34.61
C LYS A 447 32.77 -0.22 34.78
N THR A 448 32.14 0.23 33.70
CA THR A 448 31.17 1.35 33.72
C THR A 448 29.92 0.98 34.51
N VAL A 449 29.37 -0.23 34.31
CA VAL A 449 28.19 -0.69 35.05
C VAL A 449 28.48 -0.91 36.53
N LEU A 450 29.59 -1.56 36.89
CA LEU A 450 29.86 -1.95 38.29
C LEU A 450 30.47 -0.83 39.14
N ALA A 451 31.28 0.03 38.53
CA ALA A 451 31.99 1.10 39.24
C ALA A 451 31.38 2.49 39.01
N GLY A 452 30.38 2.60 38.13
CA GLY A 452 29.59 3.81 37.94
C GLY A 452 28.75 4.16 39.17
N LYS A 453 28.35 5.43 39.24
CA LYS A 453 27.40 5.96 40.23
C LYS A 453 26.05 6.32 39.62
N ASP A 454 25.90 6.07 38.32
CA ASP A 454 24.67 6.38 37.60
C ASP A 454 23.67 5.25 37.81
N ARG A 455 22.42 5.60 38.12
CA ARG A 455 21.32 4.62 38.28
C ARG A 455 20.98 3.90 36.97
N VAL A 456 21.13 4.60 35.85
CA VAL A 456 20.85 4.09 34.50
C VAL A 456 22.14 4.11 33.70
N VAL A 457 22.54 2.96 33.17
CA VAL A 457 23.72 2.81 32.32
C VAL A 457 23.29 2.16 31.01
N ALA A 458 23.56 2.84 29.89
CA ALA A 458 23.35 2.29 28.55
C ALA A 458 24.67 1.75 27.99
N VAL A 459 24.68 0.50 27.54
CA VAL A 459 25.84 -0.13 26.91
C VAL A 459 25.48 -0.45 25.47
N GLN A 460 26.27 0.07 24.53
CA GLN A 460 26.14 -0.22 23.10
C GLN A 460 27.35 -1.02 22.63
N GLY A 461 27.11 -2.07 21.85
CA GLY A 461 28.16 -2.89 21.25
C GLY A 461 27.68 -3.57 19.98
N TYR A 462 28.62 -4.09 19.18
CA TYR A 462 28.29 -4.95 18.04
C TYR A 462 27.61 -6.22 18.52
N ALA A 463 26.66 -6.75 17.75
CA ALA A 463 26.15 -8.09 17.95
C ALA A 463 27.35 -9.05 17.89
N GLY A 464 27.53 -9.84 18.96
CA GLY A 464 28.69 -10.71 19.17
C GLY A 464 28.91 -11.73 18.05
#